data_AF-A0A1Q4VRV7-F1
#
_entry.id   AF-A0A1Q4VRV7-F1
#
_cell.length_a   1.000
_cell.length_b   1.000
_cell.length_c   1.000
_cell.angle_alpha   90.00
_cell.angle_beta   90.00
_cell.angle_gamma   90.00
#
_symmetry.space_group_name_H-M   'P 1'
#
loop_
_entity.id
_entity.type
_entity.pdbx_description
1 polymer ?
#
loop_
_entity_poly.entity_id
_entity_poly.type
_entity_poly.pdbx_seq_one_letter_code
_entity_poly.pdbx_strand_id
1 'polypeptide(L)' 'MPSTDDVTEGWRRMHGSNRVNGASGWICLDPQGNAYNKAVPVVELDPKIKNAVLVGLAWPLGHAPDATCPIGSDG' A
#
# COMPACT_ATOMS: atom_id res chain seq x y z
N MET A 1 5.58 31.53 -4.98
CA MET A 1 5.66 30.05 -5.02
C MET A 1 5.89 29.59 -3.60
N PRO A 2 5.19 28.56 -3.09
CA PRO A 2 5.41 28.06 -1.74
C PRO A 2 6.84 27.54 -1.59
N SER A 3 7.39 27.63 -0.38
CA SER A 3 8.66 26.98 -0.03
C SER A 3 8.49 25.47 0.06
N THR A 4 9.60 24.72 0.05
CA THR A 4 9.57 23.27 0.33
C THR A 4 8.99 22.95 1.70
N ASP A 5 9.17 23.84 2.67
CA ASP A 5 8.63 23.68 4.03
C ASP A 5 7.11 23.88 4.01
N ASP A 6 6.61 24.91 3.31
CA ASP A 6 5.17 25.14 3.14
C ASP A 6 4.47 23.95 2.45
N VAL A 7 5.13 23.36 1.45
CA VAL A 7 4.62 22.16 0.77
C VAL A 7 4.60 20.95 1.70
N THR A 8 5.64 20.78 2.52
CA THR A 8 5.74 19.67 3.48
C THR A 8 4.66 19.76 4.56
N GLU A 9 4.44 20.96 5.11
CA GLU A 9 3.37 21.18 6.10
C GLU A 9 1.98 21.02 5.50
N GLY A 10 1.76 21.53 4.28
CA GLY A 10 0.50 21.38 3.55
C GLY A 10 0.18 19.91 3.25
N TRP A 11 1.19 19.12 2.88
CA TRP A 11 1.04 17.70 2.57
C TRP A 11 0.48 16.89 3.74
N ARG A 12 0.95 17.15 4.97
CA ARG A 12 0.44 16.49 6.19
C ARG A 12 -1.05 16.75 6.47
N ARG A 13 -1.60 17.84 5.95
CA ARG A 13 -3.00 18.27 6.15
C ARG A 13 -3.92 17.83 5.00
N MET A 14 -3.37 17.24 3.93
CA MET A 14 -4.17 16.66 2.85
C MET A 14 -4.72 15.31 3.29
N HIS A 15 -5.86 15.35 3.97
CA HIS A 15 -6.57 14.17 4.44
C HIS A 15 -7.34 13.51 3.27
N GLY A 16 -6.65 12.67 2.50
CA GLY A 16 -7.30 11.62 1.72
C GLY A 16 -7.76 10.48 2.63
N SER A 17 -8.63 9.59 2.13
CA SER A 17 -8.78 8.29 2.77
C SER A 17 -7.39 7.65 2.85
N ASN A 18 -6.94 7.22 4.04
CA ASN A 18 -5.61 6.61 4.29
C ASN A 18 -5.47 5.21 3.66
N ARG A 19 -6.14 5.02 2.53
CA ARG A 19 -6.20 3.78 1.79
C ARG A 19 -6.51 4.06 0.32
N VAL A 20 -6.00 3.19 -0.53
CA VAL A 20 -6.30 3.16 -1.96
C VAL A 20 -6.79 1.77 -2.34
N ASN A 21 -7.81 1.68 -3.19
CA ASN A 21 -8.27 0.39 -3.70
C ASN A 21 -7.37 -0.03 -4.86
N GLY A 22 -6.57 -1.08 -4.65
CA GLY A 22 -5.68 -1.64 -5.66
C GLY A 22 -6.20 -2.95 -6.25
N ALA A 23 -5.50 -3.47 -7.26
CA ALA A 23 -5.84 -4.74 -7.92
C ALA A 23 -5.81 -5.95 -6.96
N SER A 24 -5.06 -5.85 -5.86
CA SER A 24 -4.91 -6.88 -4.84
C SER A 24 -5.70 -6.59 -3.55
N GLY A 25 -6.57 -5.58 -3.54
CA GLY A 25 -7.29 -5.12 -2.35
C GLY A 25 -6.80 -3.77 -1.83
N TRP A 26 -7.14 -3.45 -0.57
CA TRP A 26 -6.77 -2.16 0.03
C TRP A 26 -5.28 -2.06 0.31
N ILE A 27 -4.71 -0.90 -0.01
CA ILE A 27 -3.35 -0.48 0.33
C ILE A 27 -3.49 0.62 1.38
N CYS A 28 -2.99 0.41 2.60
CA CYS A 28 -3.02 1.43 3.64
C CYS A 28 -1.87 2.43 3.47
N LEU A 29 -2.10 3.69 3.86
CA LEU A 29 -1.13 4.78 3.76
C LEU A 29 -0.82 5.39 5.14
N ASP A 30 0.46 5.61 5.44
CA ASP A 30 0.89 6.31 6.66
C ASP A 30 0.61 7.84 6.56
N PRO A 31 0.86 8.64 7.62
CA PRO A 31 0.61 10.09 7.58
C PRO A 31 1.40 10.84 6.50
N GLN A 32 2.50 10.28 6.01
CA GLN A 32 3.32 10.84 4.94
C GLN A 32 2.85 10.38 3.55
N GLY A 33 1.91 9.44 3.49
CA GLY A 33 1.37 8.85 2.27
C GLY A 33 2.14 7.63 1.78
N ASN A 34 3.04 7.06 2.58
CA ASN A 34 3.75 5.84 2.21
C ASN A 34 2.85 4.62 2.36
N ALA A 35 2.90 3.74 1.36
CA ALA A 35 2.13 2.51 1.37
C ALA A 35 2.72 1.48 2.35
N TYR A 36 1.88 1.00 3.26
CA TYR A 36 2.19 -0.10 4.17
C TYR A 36 1.11 -1.18 4.13
N ASN A 37 1.43 -2.35 4.68
CA ASN A 37 0.53 -3.50 4.77
C ASN A 37 -0.20 -3.84 3.44
N LYS A 38 0.56 -3.85 2.35
CA LYS A 38 0.06 -4.18 1.01
C LYS A 38 0.35 -5.63 0.65
N ALA A 39 -0.49 -6.21 -0.20
CA ALA A 39 -0.24 -7.53 -0.77
C ALA A 39 0.98 -7.53 -1.70
N VAL A 40 1.71 -8.64 -1.69
CA VAL A 40 2.78 -8.95 -2.64
C VAL A 40 2.33 -10.14 -3.52
N PRO A 41 2.47 -10.05 -4.86
CA PRO A 41 2.15 -11.18 -5.72
C PRO A 41 3.18 -12.30 -5.56
N VAL A 42 2.70 -13.54 -5.43
CA VAL A 42 3.52 -14.74 -5.46
C VAL A 42 3.37 -15.38 -6.83
N VAL A 43 4.49 -15.56 -7.52
CA VAL A 43 4.53 -16.13 -8.86
C VAL A 43 5.39 -17.39 -8.90
N GLU A 44 4.93 -18.38 -9.66
CA GLU A 44 5.71 -19.57 -9.99
C GLU A 44 6.21 -19.44 -11.44
N LEU A 45 7.48 -19.79 -11.69
CA LEU A 45 8.02 -19.83 -13.04
C LEU A 45 7.73 -21.20 -13.65
N ASP A 46 6.86 -21.24 -14.67
CA ASP A 46 6.53 -22.48 -15.37
C ASP A 46 7.40 -22.63 -16.63
N PRO A 47 8.34 -23.60 -16.66
CA PRO A 47 9.24 -23.80 -17.79
C PRO A 47 8.54 -24.39 -19.02
N LYS A 48 7.35 -25.01 -18.88
CA LYS A 48 6.60 -25.59 -20.01
C LYS A 48 6.00 -24.51 -20.89
N ILE A 49 5.42 -23.49 -20.26
CA ILE A 49 4.85 -22.33 -20.97
C ILE A 49 5.81 -21.14 -21.06
N LYS A 50 7.00 -21.26 -20.46
CA LYS A 50 8.07 -20.24 -20.43
C LYS A 50 7.57 -18.88 -19.91
N ASN A 51 6.74 -18.90 -18.87
CA ASN A 51 6.12 -17.70 -18.30
C ASN A 51 6.03 -17.78 -16.77
N ALA A 52 5.81 -16.63 -16.13
CA ALA A 52 5.44 -16.55 -14.73
C ALA A 52 3.92 -16.70 -14.58
N VAL A 53 3.50 -17.55 -13.65
CA VAL A 53 2.09 -17.80 -13.31
C VAL A 53 1.83 -17.22 -11.93
N LEU A 54 0.81 -16.37 -11.79
CA LEU A 54 0.35 -15.91 -10.49
C LEU A 54 -0.27 -17.08 -9.73
N VAL A 55 0.32 -17.46 -8.60
CA VAL A 55 -0.18 -18.54 -7.76
C VAL A 55 -0.89 -18.03 -6.51
N GLY A 56 -0.71 -16.76 -6.16
CA GLY A 56 -1.46 -16.13 -5.09
C GLY A 56 -0.99 -14.74 -4.70
N LEU A 57 -1.61 -14.22 -3.64
CA LEU A 57 -1.22 -12.98 -2.97
C LEU A 57 -0.77 -13.31 -1.56
N ALA A 58 0.37 -12.77 -1.16
CA ALA A 58 0.86 -12.84 0.21
C ALA A 58 0.63 -11.49 0.90
N TRP A 59 0.08 -11.54 2.10
CA TRP A 59 -0.05 -10.37 2.97
C TRP A 59 0.95 -10.46 4.12
N PRO A 60 1.51 -9.34 4.61
CA PRO A 60 2.37 -9.36 5.78
C PRO A 60 1.72 -10.02 7.00
N LEU A 61 0.40 -9.83 7.17
CA LEU A 61 -0.39 -10.40 8.27
C LEU A 61 -1.08 -11.73 7.90
N GLY A 62 -0.79 -12.29 6.72
CA GLY A 62 -1.45 -13.50 6.21
C GLY A 62 -2.87 -13.27 5.68
N HIS A 63 -3.48 -12.10 5.91
CA HIS A 63 -4.76 -11.71 5.36
C HIS A 63 -4.77 -10.23 4.90
N ALA A 64 -5.78 -9.87 4.11
CA ALA A 64 -5.99 -8.49 3.67
C ALA A 64 -6.25 -7.56 4.87
N PRO A 65 -5.74 -6.32 4.85
CA PRO A 65 -5.98 -5.35 5.90
C PRO A 65 -7.48 -5.04 6.01
N ASP A 66 -7.91 -4.76 7.23
CA ASP A 66 -9.26 -4.26 7.48
C ASP A 66 -9.51 -2.96 6.71
N ALA A 67 -10.77 -2.75 6.33
CA ALA A 67 -11.15 -1.55 5.59
C ALA A 67 -10.79 -0.26 6.34
N THR A 68 -10.66 -0.31 7.67
CA THR A 68 -10.44 0.85 8.53
C THR A 68 -9.01 1.39 8.51
N CYS A 69 -8.04 0.75 7.85
CA CYS A 69 -6.63 1.19 7.68
C CYS A 69 -6.20 2.26 8.70
N PRO A 70 -6.16 1.91 10.01
CA PRO A 70 -5.88 2.88 11.05
C PRO A 70 -4.46 3.40 10.84
N ILE A 71 -4.31 4.73 10.79
CA ILE A 71 -3.00 5.36 10.81
C ILE A 71 -2.31 4.89 12.10
N GLY A 72 -1.22 4.14 11.97
CA GLY A 72 -0.42 3.73 13.13
C GLY A 72 0.10 4.95 13.87
N SER A 73 -0.04 4.96 15.19
CA SER A 73 0.33 6.05 16.10
C SER A 73 1.84 6.31 16.21
N ASP A 74 2.65 5.71 15.34
CA ASP A 74 4.11 5.80 15.46
C ASP A 74 4.55 7.18 14.95
N GLY A 75 5.06 7.96 15.91
CA GLY A 75 5.35 9.40 15.84
C GLY A 75 6.46 9.82 14.87
#